data_AF-A0A972MJ31-F1
#
_entry.id   AF-A0A972MJ31-F1
#
_cell.length_a   1.000
_cell.length_b   1.000
_cell.length_c   1.000
_cell.angle_alpha   90.00
_cell.angle_beta   90.00
_cell.angle_gamma   90.00
#
_symmetry.space_group_name_H-M   'P 1'
#
loop_
_entity.id
_entity.type
_entity.pdbx_description
1 polymer ?
#
loop_
_entity_poly.entity_id
_entity_poly.type
_entity_poly.pdbx_seq_one_letter_code
_entity_poly.pdbx_strand_id
1 'polypeptide(L)'
;MNRILISKEVYSREITKPFVKEITDKILKELGLDNVEISITLTDDETIRQINKEWRGKDKPTDVLSFPLDENDTLPGYKYRLLG
;
A
#
# COMPACT_ATOMS: atom_id res chain seq x y z
N MET A 1 -6.03 8.66 14.35
CA MET A 1 -6.73 8.53 13.05
C MET A 1 -5.70 8.17 11.99
N ASN A 2 -5.94 7.13 11.19
CA ASN A 2 -4.96 6.62 10.21
C ASN A 2 -4.93 7.42 8.91
N ARG A 3 -3.80 7.39 8.20
CA ARG A 3 -3.61 8.01 6.88
C ARG A 3 -3.49 6.90 5.82
N ILE A 4 -4.48 6.80 4.96
CA ILE A 4 -4.53 5.79 3.90
C ILE A 4 -4.39 6.50 2.55
N LEU A 5 -3.29 6.26 1.85
CA LEU A 5 -3.00 6.81 0.53
C LEU A 5 -3.35 5.77 -0.54
N ILE A 6 -4.11 6.17 -1.55
CA ILE A 6 -4.55 5.25 -2.61
C ILE A 6 -4.24 5.88 -3.96
N SER A 7 -3.30 5.28 -4.67
CA SER A 7 -2.98 5.60 -6.05
C SER A 7 -3.58 4.54 -6.98
N LYS A 8 -3.83 4.92 -8.22
CA LYS A 8 -4.45 4.03 -9.20
C LYS A 8 -3.88 4.41 -10.56
N GLU A 9 -3.04 3.54 -11.08
CA GLU A 9 -2.37 3.72 -12.38
C GLU A 9 -3.20 3.09 -13.51
N VAL A 10 -4.12 2.20 -13.15
CA VAL A 10 -5.02 1.51 -14.08
C VAL A 10 -6.47 1.92 -13.87
N TYR A 11 -7.19 2.31 -14.92
CA TYR A 11 -8.62 2.65 -14.83
C TYR A 11 -9.51 1.40 -14.90
N SER A 12 -9.76 0.74 -13.75
CA SER A 12 -10.85 -0.24 -13.61
C SER A 12 -12.14 0.42 -13.08
N ARG A 13 -13.33 0.07 -13.60
CA ARG A 13 -14.61 0.54 -13.01
C ARG A 13 -15.03 -0.23 -11.77
N GLU A 14 -14.46 -1.41 -11.55
CA GLU A 14 -14.91 -2.35 -10.51
C GLU A 14 -14.38 -1.99 -9.12
N ILE A 15 -13.13 -1.53 -9.03
CA ILE A 15 -12.50 -1.19 -7.76
C ILE A 15 -12.35 0.33 -7.63
N THR A 16 -12.96 0.92 -6.61
CA THR A 16 -12.92 2.37 -6.35
C THR A 16 -11.99 2.71 -5.18
N LYS A 17 -11.38 3.90 -5.19
CA LYS A 17 -10.55 4.36 -4.07
C LYS A 17 -11.32 4.39 -2.72
N PRO A 18 -12.60 4.84 -2.67
CA PRO A 18 -13.37 4.78 -1.43
C PRO A 18 -13.55 3.37 -0.89
N PHE A 19 -13.81 2.38 -1.75
CA PHE A 19 -13.96 0.99 -1.34
C PHE A 19 -12.67 0.43 -0.70
N VAL A 20 -11.53 0.63 -1.36
CA VAL A 20 -10.22 0.21 -0.82
C VAL A 20 -9.92 0.92 0.50
N LYS A 21 -10.24 2.22 0.61
CA LYS A 21 -10.07 2.99 1.85
C LYS A 21 -10.90 2.41 3.00
N GLU A 22 -12.18 2.10 2.75
CA GLU A 22 -13.09 1.58 3.76
C GLU A 22 -12.62 0.22 4.29
N ILE A 23 -12.21 -0.68 3.41
CA ILE A 23 -11.68 -2.00 3.80
C ILE A 23 -10.39 -1.84 4.60
N THR A 24 -9.48 -0.99 4.14
CA THR A 24 -8.21 -0.75 4.82
C THR A 24 -8.43 -0.18 6.22
N ASP A 25 -9.34 0.78 6.38
CA ASP A 25 -9.69 1.37 7.67
C ASP A 25 -10.26 0.33 8.65
N LYS A 26 -11.16 -0.54 8.16
CA LYS A 26 -11.70 -1.66 8.94
C LYS A 26 -10.61 -2.62 9.42
N ILE A 27 -9.68 -2.98 8.53
CA ILE A 27 -8.56 -3.87 8.88
C ILE A 27 -7.65 -3.23 9.93
N LEU A 28 -7.27 -1.96 9.74
CA LEU A 28 -6.40 -1.25 10.70
C LEU A 28 -7.06 -1.15 12.08
N LYS A 29 -8.38 -0.91 12.11
CA LYS A 29 -9.15 -0.87 13.36
C LYS A 29 -9.17 -2.24 14.06
N GLU A 30 -9.40 -3.32 13.32
CA GLU A 30 -9.42 -4.69 13.86
C GLU A 30 -8.05 -5.11 14.42
N LEU A 31 -6.97 -4.66 13.77
CA LEU A 31 -5.59 -4.87 14.25
C LEU A 31 -5.20 -3.97 15.43
N GLY A 32 -6.07 -3.08 15.88
CA GLY A 32 -5.77 -2.12 16.96
C GLY A 32 -4.71 -1.09 16.57
N LEU A 33 -4.53 -0.83 15.28
CA LEU A 33 -3.54 0.13 14.76
C LEU A 33 -4.12 1.53 14.66
N ASP A 34 -3.46 2.48 15.33
CA ASP A 34 -3.78 3.90 15.22
C ASP A 34 -2.51 4.74 14.93
N ASN A 35 -2.73 5.92 14.35
CA ASN A 35 -1.68 6.82 13.88
C ASN A 35 -0.66 6.14 12.95
N VAL A 36 -1.15 5.32 12.01
CA VAL A 36 -0.33 4.73 10.95
C VAL A 36 -0.56 5.39 9.60
N GLU A 37 0.41 5.26 8.70
CA GLU A 37 0.29 5.57 7.28
C GLU A 37 0.53 4.33 6.42
N ILE A 38 -0.35 4.07 5.46
CA ILE A 38 -0.22 3.00 4.47
C ILE A 38 -0.53 3.51 3.08
N SER A 39 0.24 3.09 2.08
CA SER A 39 0.06 3.39 0.67
C SER A 39 -0.35 2.13 -0.10
N ILE A 40 -1.39 2.27 -0.92
CA ILE A 40 -1.88 1.19 -1.78
C ILE A 40 -1.92 1.71 -3.22
N THR A 41 -1.15 1.07 -4.09
CA THR A 41 -1.16 1.34 -5.53
C THR A 41 -1.87 0.21 -6.26
N LEU A 42 -2.92 0.54 -7.00
CA LEU A 42 -3.56 -0.37 -7.95
C LEU A 42 -2.90 -0.19 -9.32
N THR A 43 -2.33 -1.27 -9.86
CA THR A 43 -1.58 -1.26 -11.12
C THR A 43 -1.88 -2.52 -11.97
N ASP A 44 -1.25 -2.66 -13.13
CA ASP A 44 -1.40 -3.80 -14.04
C ASP A 44 -0.26 -4.82 -13.95
N ASP A 45 -0.44 -5.94 -14.67
CA ASP A 45 0.52 -7.04 -14.77
C ASP A 45 1.88 -6.60 -15.33
N GLU A 46 1.89 -5.65 -16.26
CA GLU A 46 3.13 -5.14 -16.85
C GLU A 46 3.94 -4.38 -15.81
N THR A 47 3.30 -3.45 -15.12
CA THR A 47 3.93 -2.63 -14.09
C THR A 47 4.38 -3.47 -12.91
N ILE A 48 3.52 -4.35 -12.37
CA ILE A 48 3.90 -5.19 -11.23
C ILE A 48 4.98 -6.21 -11.59
N ARG A 49 5.05 -6.69 -12.84
CA ARG A 49 6.15 -7.53 -13.33
C ARG A 49 7.48 -6.76 -13.32
N GLN A 50 7.49 -5.51 -13.80
CA GLN A 50 8.69 -4.67 -13.78
C GLN A 50 9.19 -4.47 -12.35
N ILE A 51 8.29 -4.13 -11.42
CA ILE A 51 8.61 -3.97 -10.00
C ILE A 51 9.09 -5.29 -9.38
N ASN A 52 8.45 -6.42 -9.68
CA ASN A 52 8.85 -7.74 -9.16
C ASN A 52 10.25 -8.16 -9.65
N LYS A 53 10.58 -7.78 -10.90
CA LYS A 53 11.91 -7.98 -11.46
C LYS A 53 12.95 -7.10 -10.76
N GLU A 54 12.65 -5.82 -10.57
CA GLU A 54 13.56 -4.85 -9.95
C GLU A 54 13.85 -5.21 -8.49
N TRP A 55 12.81 -5.45 -7.69
CA TRP A 55 12.94 -5.62 -6.24
C TRP A 55 13.20 -7.05 -5.80
N ARG A 56 12.75 -8.06 -6.56
CA ARG A 56 12.86 -9.49 -6.19
C ARG A 56 13.62 -10.34 -7.21
N GLY A 57 14.12 -9.75 -8.30
CA GLY A 57 14.80 -10.47 -9.38
C GLY A 57 13.88 -11.42 -10.17
N LYS A 58 12.54 -11.29 -10.02
CA LYS A 58 11.56 -12.20 -10.63
C LYS A 58 10.88 -11.55 -11.82
N ASP A 59 11.28 -11.95 -13.03
CA ASP A 59 10.71 -11.45 -14.28
C ASP A 59 9.36 -12.11 -14.64
N LYS A 60 8.38 -11.95 -13.75
CA LYS A 60 6.99 -12.38 -13.94
C LYS A 60 6.02 -11.53 -13.10
N PRO A 61 4.76 -11.37 -13.52
CA PRO A 61 3.76 -10.71 -12.68
C PRO A 61 3.49 -11.50 -11.40
N THR A 62 2.88 -10.85 -10.42
CA THR A 62 2.43 -11.41 -9.15
C THR A 62 1.20 -10.62 -8.70
N ASP A 63 0.35 -11.23 -7.87
CA ASP A 63 -0.91 -10.59 -7.47
C ASP A 63 -0.70 -9.40 -6.51
N VAL A 64 0.36 -9.47 -5.69
CA VAL A 64 0.70 -8.44 -4.71
C VAL A 64 2.21 -8.36 -4.47
N LEU A 65 2.68 -7.13 -4.23
CA LEU A 65 3.99 -6.83 -3.66
C LEU A 65 3.80 -5.92 -2.44
N SER A 66 4.50 -6.23 -1.35
CA SER A 66 4.49 -5.46 -0.12
C SER A 66 5.88 -4.90 0.17
N PHE A 67 5.95 -3.61 0.49
CA PHE A 67 7.18 -2.90 0.81
C PHE A 67 7.11 -2.43 2.27
N PRO A 68 7.43 -3.29 3.25
CA PRO A 68 7.38 -2.89 4.65
C PRO A 68 8.41 -1.79 4.91
N LEU A 69 7.97 -0.71 5.55
CA LEU A 69 8.86 0.29 6.13
C LEU A 69 9.10 -0.07 7.61
N ASP A 70 10.33 0.10 8.08
CA ASP A 70 10.75 -0.33 9.41
C ASP A 70 10.43 0.76 10.45
N GLU A 71 10.36 0.42 11.74
CA GLU A 71 10.06 1.43 12.79
C GLU A 71 11.14 2.52 12.90
N ASN A 72 12.33 2.27 12.35
CA ASN A 72 13.41 3.24 12.25
C ASN A 72 13.22 4.25 11.10
N ASP A 73 12.26 4.04 10.20
CA ASP A 73 11.92 4.95 9.10
C ASP A 73 10.98 6.09 9.55
N THR A 74 10.86 6.33 10.86
CA THR A 74 10.13 7.48 11.39
C THR A 74 10.94 8.75 11.18
N LEU A 75 10.45 9.65 10.33
CA LEU A 75 10.99 10.99 10.19
C LEU A 75 10.73 11.79 11.49
N PRO A 76 11.73 12.47 12.09
CA PRO A 76 11.53 13.30 13.28
C PRO A 76 10.41 14.32 13.08
N GLY A 77 9.42 14.31 13.96
CA GLY A 77 8.23 15.19 13.87
C GLY A 77 7.13 14.69 12.92
N TYR A 78 7.29 13.53 12.29
CA TYR A 78 6.23 12.91 11.52
C TYR A 78 5.23 12.20 12.44
N LYS A 79 3.94 12.46 12.20
CA LYS A 79 2.85 12.07 13.10
C LYS A 79 2.47 10.59 13.01
N TYR A 80 2.89 9.90 11.95
CA TYR A 80 2.40 8.56 11.62
C TYR A 80 3.54 7.53 11.64
N ARG A 81 3.27 6.34 12.16
CA ARG A 81 4.12 5.18 11.90
C ARG A 81 3.89 4.69 10.47
N LEU A 82 4.94 4.64 9.67
CA LEU A 82 4.87 4.20 8.28
C LEU A 82 4.78 2.68 8.20
N LEU A 83 3.84 2.15 7.42
CA LEU A 83 3.72 0.70 7.18
C LEU A 83 4.26 0.28 5.81
N GLY A 84 4.33 1.22 4.86
CA GLY A 84 4.60 0.97 3.44
C GLY A 84 3.53 1.53 2.54
#